data_AF-R6XX67-F1
#
_entry.id   AF-R6XX67-F1
#
_cell.length_a   1.000
_cell.length_b   1.000
_cell.length_c   1.000
_cell.angle_alpha   90.00
_cell.angle_beta   90.00
_cell.angle_gamma   90.00
#
_symmetry.space_group_name_H-M   'P 1'
#
loop_
_entity.id
_entity.type
_entity.pdbx_description
1 polymer ?
#
loop_
_entity_poly.entity_id
_entity_poly.type
_entity_poly.pdbx_seq_one_letter_code
_entity_poly.pdbx_strand_id
1 'polypeptide(L)'
;MYIIDLETDTYVDYKTNKFISKFTTSKIASLDLKNCATHLLLEKYQKEALIFTDLKTLSERIKNNNFISNESISKNYGWVRYSFFPIAYDENGKLSSVIFAVSNINKQK
;
A
#
# COMPACT_ATOMS: atom_id res chain seq x y z
N MET A 1 -1.79 -8.76 -3.11
CA MET A 1 -2.80 -7.71 -3.27
C MET A 1 -3.79 -7.87 -2.15
N TYR A 2 -4.10 -6.75 -1.51
CA TYR A 2 -5.01 -6.68 -0.38
C TYR A 2 -6.13 -5.71 -0.73
N ILE A 3 -7.36 -6.00 -0.33
CA ILE A 3 -8.43 -5.00 -0.30
C ILE A 3 -8.39 -4.39 1.10
N ILE A 4 -8.18 -3.09 1.18
CA ILE A 4 -8.15 -2.32 2.42
C ILE A 4 -9.47 -1.59 2.57
N ASP A 5 -10.11 -1.78 3.72
CA ASP A 5 -11.24 -1.00 4.18
C ASP A 5 -10.69 0.18 5.00
N LEU A 6 -10.93 1.40 4.52
CA LEU A 6 -10.37 2.63 5.10
C LEU A 6 -11.15 3.12 6.32
N GLU A 7 -12.37 2.64 6.52
CA GLU A 7 -13.22 3.02 7.65
C GLU A 7 -12.83 2.20 8.89
N THR A 8 -12.66 0.89 8.70
CA THR A 8 -12.33 -0.05 9.77
C THR A 8 -10.82 -0.23 9.97
N ASP A 9 -9.99 0.31 9.08
CA ASP A 9 -8.54 0.12 9.04
C ASP A 9 -8.15 -1.37 8.98
N THR A 10 -8.93 -2.17 8.25
CA THR A 10 -8.71 -3.61 8.08
C THR A 10 -8.42 -3.96 6.63
N TYR A 11 -7.97 -5.19 6.38
CA TYR A 11 -7.78 -5.68 5.02
C TYR A 11 -8.01 -7.17 4.90
N VAL A 12 -8.31 -7.59 3.67
CA VAL A 12 -8.43 -9.00 3.28
C VAL A 12 -7.52 -9.33 2.11
N ASP A 13 -7.09 -10.58 2.05
CA ASP A 13 -6.32 -11.11 0.92
C ASP A 13 -7.22 -11.21 -0.32
N TYR A 14 -6.83 -10.52 -1.40
CA TYR A 14 -7.50 -10.64 -2.70
C TYR A 14 -6.76 -11.63 -3.61
N LYS A 15 -5.43 -11.45 -3.74
CA LYS A 15 -4.49 -12.37 -4.37
C LYS A 15 -3.11 -12.14 -3.77
N THR A 16 -2.73 -12.90 -2.76
CA THR A 16 -1.43 -12.77 -2.08
C THR A 16 -0.35 -13.53 -2.83
N ASN A 17 0.66 -12.81 -3.32
CA ASN A 17 1.95 -13.41 -3.66
C ASN A 17 2.79 -13.43 -2.37
N LYS A 18 3.70 -14.40 -2.19
CA LYS A 18 4.47 -14.66 -0.94
C LYS A 18 5.34 -13.50 -0.43
N PHE A 19 5.32 -12.35 -1.11
CA PHE A 19 6.16 -11.18 -0.88
C PHE A 19 5.82 -10.36 0.37
N ILE A 20 4.52 -10.25 0.71
CA ILE A 20 4.04 -9.35 1.78
C ILE A 20 3.44 -10.11 2.95
N SER A 21 3.05 -11.37 2.76
CA SER A 21 2.34 -12.17 3.76
C SER A 21 3.06 -12.31 5.11
N LYS A 22 4.37 -12.06 5.17
CA LYS A 22 5.15 -12.08 6.43
C LYS A 22 4.99 -10.82 7.29
N PHE A 23 4.47 -9.72 6.73
CA PHE A 23 4.42 -8.41 7.39
C PHE A 23 2.99 -7.88 7.55
N THR A 24 2.01 -8.67 7.12
CA THR A 24 0.56 -8.43 7.27
C THR A 24 0.00 -9.37 8.33
N THR A 25 0.35 -9.11 9.59
CA THR A 25 0.07 -10.03 10.71
C THR A 25 -0.90 -9.45 11.74
N SER A 26 -1.07 -8.12 11.78
CA SER A 26 -1.92 -7.48 12.80
C SER A 26 -3.39 -7.35 12.38
N LYS A 27 -3.69 -7.53 11.09
CA LYS A 27 -4.98 -7.18 10.44
C LYS A 27 -5.34 -5.69 10.51
N ILE A 28 -4.44 -4.84 10.98
CA ILE A 28 -4.59 -3.38 11.01
C ILE A 28 -3.79 -2.82 9.82
N ALA A 29 -4.48 -2.26 8.83
CA ALA A 29 -3.87 -1.87 7.56
C ALA A 29 -2.80 -0.78 7.74
N SER A 30 -3.13 0.30 8.46
CA SER A 30 -2.21 1.41 8.70
C SER A 30 -0.93 0.99 9.43
N LEU A 31 -1.05 0.10 10.44
CA LEU A 31 0.07 -0.41 11.21
C LEU A 31 0.98 -1.29 10.35
N ASP A 32 0.41 -2.25 9.62
CA ASP A 32 1.17 -3.17 8.79
C ASP A 32 1.86 -2.45 7.63
N LEU A 33 1.21 -1.46 7.02
CA LEU A 33 1.80 -0.61 6.00
C LEU A 33 2.96 0.24 6.55
N LYS A 34 2.81 0.83 7.74
CA LYS A 34 3.87 1.58 8.42
C LYS A 34 5.08 0.68 8.71
N ASN A 35 4.83 -0.53 9.21
CA ASN A 35 5.87 -1.52 9.47
C ASN A 35 6.58 -1.93 8.17
N CYS A 36 5.84 -2.14 7.08
CA CYS A 36 6.42 -2.42 5.77
C CYS A 36 7.34 -1.29 5.29
N ALA A 37 6.86 -0.04 5.35
CA ALA A 37 7.61 1.15 4.95
C ALA A 37 8.90 1.33 5.78
N THR A 38 8.85 1.02 7.08
CA THR A 38 9.98 1.22 8.02
C THR A 38 11.01 0.09 7.96
N HIS A 39 10.57 -1.15 7.79
CA HIS A 39 11.47 -2.30 7.95
C HIS A 39 11.93 -2.92 6.63
N LEU A 40 11.14 -2.83 5.56
CA LEU A 40 11.41 -3.57 4.32
C LEU A 40 12.20 -2.79 3.27
N LEU A 41 12.25 -1.46 3.39
CA LEU A 41 12.85 -0.57 2.42
C LEU A 41 14.22 -0.07 2.90
N LEU A 42 15.13 0.22 1.95
CA LEU A 42 16.36 0.95 2.29
C LEU A 42 16.00 2.30 2.92
N GLU A 43 16.80 2.73 3.91
CA GLU A 43 16.52 3.91 4.75
C GLU A 43 16.16 5.16 3.93
N LYS A 44 16.87 5.41 2.83
CA LYS A 44 16.63 6.55 1.95
C LYS A 44 15.22 6.62 1.34
N TYR A 45 14.49 5.49 1.25
CA TYR A 45 13.12 5.45 0.72
C TYR A 45 12.05 5.42 1.83
N GLN A 46 12.42 5.20 3.09
CA GLN A 46 11.44 4.97 4.16
C GLN A 46 10.55 6.19 4.42
N LYS A 47 11.13 7.40 4.41
CA LYS A 47 10.38 8.64 4.64
C LYS A 47 9.28 8.83 3.59
N GLU A 48 9.62 8.65 2.32
CA GLU A 48 8.67 8.82 1.22
C GLU A 48 7.61 7.71 1.23
N ALA A 49 8.02 6.47 1.52
CA ALA A 49 7.10 5.36 1.67
C ALA A 49 6.09 5.59 2.80
N LEU A 50 6.53 6.10 3.95
CA LEU A 50 5.66 6.45 5.08
C LEU A 50 4.60 7.49 4.70
N ILE A 51 4.99 8.52 3.94
CA ILE A 51 4.06 9.55 3.43
C ILE A 51 3.07 8.92 2.44
N PHE A 52 3.56 8.07 1.53
CA PHE A 52 2.73 7.44 0.51
C PHE A 52 1.71 6.47 1.13
N THR A 53 2.12 5.68 2.13
CA THR A 53 1.27 4.66 2.76
C THR A 53 0.41 5.18 3.90
N ASP A 54 0.46 6.48 4.23
CA ASP A 54 -0.45 7.08 5.20
C ASP A 54 -1.89 7.09 4.65
N LEU A 55 -2.73 6.21 5.20
CA LEU A 55 -4.12 6.05 4.77
C LEU A 55 -4.99 7.27 5.10
N LYS A 56 -4.62 8.09 6.10
CA LYS A 56 -5.40 9.29 6.48
C LYS A 56 -5.43 10.33 5.38
N THR A 57 -4.35 10.40 4.62
CA THR A 57 -4.14 11.38 3.55
C THR A 57 -4.35 10.76 2.15
N LEU A 58 -4.68 9.46 2.07
CA LEU A 58 -4.85 8.72 0.82
C LEU A 58 -6.01 9.24 -0.04
N SER A 59 -7.17 9.51 0.58
CA SER A 59 -8.37 9.98 -0.14
C SER A 59 -8.09 11.25 -0.96
N GLU A 60 -7.37 12.22 -0.38
CA GLU A 60 -6.99 13.45 -1.08
C GLU A 60 -5.94 13.19 -2.15
N ARG A 61 -4.92 12.36 -1.89
CA ARG A 61 -3.85 12.07 -2.86
C ARG A 61 -4.34 11.37 -4.11
N ILE A 62 -5.31 10.46 -3.98
CA ILE A 62 -5.82 9.67 -5.10
C ILE A 62 -6.97 10.37 -5.84
N LYS A 63 -7.46 11.49 -5.31
CA LYS A 63 -8.56 12.26 -5.92
C LYS A 63 -8.26 12.54 -7.39
N ASN A 64 -9.24 12.28 -8.25
CA ASN A 64 -9.15 12.42 -9.72
C ASN A 64 -8.13 11.51 -10.42
N ASN A 65 -7.58 10.49 -9.76
CA ASN A 65 -6.66 9.53 -10.35
C ASN A 65 -7.24 8.12 -10.30
N ASN A 66 -7.05 7.35 -11.37
CA ASN A 66 -7.46 5.94 -11.43
C ASN A 66 -6.64 5.06 -10.48
N PHE A 67 -5.41 5.48 -10.15
CA PHE A 67 -4.54 4.87 -9.15
C PHE A 67 -3.38 5.83 -8.84
N ILE A 68 -2.68 5.58 -7.74
CA ILE A 68 -1.38 6.18 -7.45
C ILE A 68 -0.36 5.08 -7.15
N SER A 69 0.91 5.33 -7.44
CA SER A 69 1.99 4.38 -7.19
C SER A 69 3.25 5.06 -6.71
N ASN A 70 4.06 4.34 -5.94
CA ASN A 70 5.42 4.72 -5.63
C ASN A 70 6.40 3.56 -5.82
N GLU A 71 7.66 3.88 -6.05
CA GLU A 71 8.75 2.93 -6.26
C GLU A 71 9.81 3.11 -5.20
N SER A 72 10.36 1.99 -4.72
CA SER A 72 11.41 2.00 -3.72
C SER A 72 12.27 0.76 -3.85
N ILE A 73 13.46 0.79 -3.26
CA ILE A 73 14.30 -0.40 -3.16
C ILE A 73 14.05 -1.08 -1.82
N SER A 74 13.62 -2.34 -1.88
CA SER A 74 13.54 -3.21 -0.71
C SER A 74 14.91 -3.77 -0.35
N LYS A 75 15.18 -3.91 0.95
CA LYS A 75 16.41 -4.50 1.51
C LYS A 75 16.74 -5.89 0.93
N ASN A 76 15.71 -6.72 0.72
CA ASN A 76 15.88 -8.13 0.35
C ASN A 76 15.48 -8.45 -1.09
N TYR A 77 14.81 -7.52 -1.76
CA TYR A 77 14.03 -7.84 -2.95
C TYR A 77 14.24 -6.89 -4.12
N GLY A 78 15.16 -5.91 -4.01
CA GLY A 78 15.44 -4.93 -5.05
C GLY A 78 14.27 -3.97 -5.29
N TRP A 79 14.10 -3.50 -6.52
CA TRP A 79 13.05 -2.55 -6.90
C TRP A 79 11.65 -3.13 -6.75
N VAL A 80 10.82 -2.41 -6.01
CA VAL A 80 9.40 -2.70 -5.82
C VAL A 80 8.58 -1.48 -6.18
N ARG A 81 7.41 -1.72 -6.79
CA ARG A 81 6.35 -0.74 -6.97
C ARG A 81 5.18 -1.11 -6.09
N TYR A 82 4.65 -0.16 -5.35
CA TYR A 82 3.42 -0.33 -4.57
C TYR A 82 2.39 0.70 -5.00
N SER A 83 1.12 0.31 -5.02
CA SER A 83 0.06 1.08 -5.66
C SER A 83 -1.26 0.96 -4.92
N PHE A 84 -2.02 2.06 -4.91
CA PHE A 84 -3.40 2.10 -4.45
C PHE A 84 -4.34 2.31 -5.63
N PHE A 85 -5.36 1.46 -5.72
CA PHE A 85 -6.45 1.58 -6.69
C PHE A 85 -7.76 1.80 -5.93
N PRO A 86 -8.55 2.86 -6.22
CA PRO A 86 -9.84 3.04 -5.59
C PRO A 86 -10.82 1.96 -6.06
N ILE A 87 -11.60 1.40 -5.14
CA ILE A 87 -12.64 0.40 -5.44
C ILE A 87 -14.03 0.97 -5.18
N ALA A 88 -14.20 1.67 -4.07
CA ALA A 88 -15.49 2.14 -3.62
C ALA A 88 -15.37 3.49 -2.89
N TYR A 89 -16.46 4.24 -2.96
CA TYR A 89 -16.69 5.47 -2.21
C TYR A 89 -17.96 5.27 -1.38
N ASP A 90 -18.01 5.91 -0.21
CA ASP A 90 -19.22 5.94 0.61
C ASP A 90 -20.29 6.88 0.03
N GLU A 91 -21.44 6.94 0.69
CA GLU A 91 -22.57 7.79 0.31
C GLU A 91 -22.24 9.29 0.24
N ASN A 92 -21.19 9.74 0.93
CA ASN A 92 -20.72 11.12 0.94
C ASN A 92 -19.64 11.38 -0.13
N GLY A 93 -19.33 10.39 -0.97
CA GLY A 93 -18.29 10.48 -1.99
C GLY A 93 -16.86 10.42 -1.42
N LYS A 94 -16.68 9.99 -0.17
CA LYS A 94 -15.36 9.77 0.43
C LYS A 94 -14.89 8.36 0.10
N LEU A 95 -13.59 8.21 -0.17
CA LEU A 95 -13.00 6.92 -0.49
C LEU A 95 -13.16 5.94 0.69
N SER A 96 -13.82 4.80 0.45
CA SER A 96 -14.11 3.80 1.50
C SER A 96 -13.23 2.56 1.39
N SER A 97 -12.81 2.17 0.18
CA SER A 97 -11.98 0.98 -0.01
C SER A 97 -11.03 1.08 -1.19
N VAL A 98 -9.85 0.46 -1.06
CA VAL A 98 -8.79 0.43 -2.09
C VAL A 98 -8.18 -0.97 -2.26
N ILE A 99 -7.67 -1.27 -3.46
CA ILE A 99 -6.70 -2.36 -3.63
C ILE A 99 -5.32 -1.80 -3.35
N PHE A 100 -4.60 -2.42 -2.42
CA PHE A 100 -3.16 -2.25 -2.27
C PHE A 100 -2.41 -3.39 -2.99
N ALA A 101 -1.61 -3.03 -3.98
CA ALA A 101 -0.81 -3.96 -4.77
C ALA A 101 0.67 -3.65 -4.62
N VAL A 102 1.51 -4.69 -4.60
CA VAL A 102 2.97 -4.57 -4.64
C VAL A 102 3.52 -5.54 -5.67
N SER A 103 4.39 -5.03 -6.52
CA SER A 103 5.02 -5.74 -7.62
C SER A 103 6.53 -5.60 -7.54
N ASN A 104 7.26 -6.69 -7.80
CA ASN A 104 8.70 -6.63 -8.01
C ASN A 104 8.96 -6.19 -9.46
N ILE A 105 9.67 -5.09 -9.65
CA ILE A 105 9.94 -4.51 -10.98
C ILE A 105 11.40 -4.66 -11.42
N ASN A 106 12.24 -5.40 -10.68
CA ASN A 106 13.64 -5.63 -11.10
C ASN A 106 13.79 -6.28 -12.47
N LYS A 107 12.79 -7.08 -12.90
CA LYS A 107 12.78 -7.81 -14.17
C LYS A 107 12.05 -7.09 -15.31
N GLN A 108 11.70 -5.81 -15.15
CA GLN A 108 10.99 -5.02 -16.15
C GLN A 108 11.89 -4.18 -17.07
N LYS A 109 13.21 -4.44 -17.06
CA LYS A 109 14.17 -3.90 -18.02
C LYS A 109 14.81 -5.01 -18.82
#